data_AF-A0A7V9M992-F1
#
_entry.id   AF-A0A7V9M992-F1
#
_cell.length_a   1.000
_cell.length_b   1.000
_cell.length_c   1.000
_cell.angle_alpha   90.00
_cell.angle_beta   90.00
_cell.angle_gamma   90.00
#
_symmetry.space_group_name_H-M   'P 1'
#
loop_
_entity.id
_entity.type
_entity.pdbx_description
1 polymer ?
#
loop_
_entity_poly.entity_id
_entity_poly.type
_entity_poly.pdbx_seq_one_letter_code
_entity_poly.pdbx_strand_id
1 'polypeptide(L)'
;MLAAALALSAFAAGFLLGKGRESGAEGFQPARTVLLGAQGKTVVVRLGAGDESGNRPMLLTVEGLKRLPTGDYYTLLMTKKGKPVATCGTFNVEDKDRMDVRFSVAYDFENFDGLMLAEYRSSDHKDHPVLRASL
;
A
#
# COMPACT_ATOMS: atom_id res chain seq x y z
N MET A 1 10.82 -37.57 4.14
CA MET A 1 9.81 -36.50 4.22
C MET A 1 10.16 -35.54 5.36
N LEU A 2 9.75 -34.27 5.20
CA LEU A 2 9.86 -33.13 6.14
C LEU A 2 11.25 -32.51 6.34
N ALA A 3 11.49 -31.38 5.66
CA ALA A 3 12.19 -30.22 6.20
C ALA A 3 12.11 -29.03 5.22
N ALA A 4 10.90 -28.57 4.87
CA ALA A 4 10.75 -27.35 4.05
C ALA A 4 9.40 -26.67 4.31
N ALA A 5 9.02 -26.49 5.59
CA ALA A 5 7.72 -25.92 5.92
C ALA A 5 7.69 -25.00 7.17
N LEU A 6 8.84 -24.45 7.60
CA LEU A 6 8.87 -23.61 8.81
C LEU A 6 9.56 -22.23 8.64
N ALA A 7 9.99 -21.85 7.45
CA ALA A 7 10.72 -20.58 7.27
C ALA A 7 9.82 -19.34 7.03
N LEU A 8 8.50 -19.50 6.84
CA LEU A 8 7.60 -18.37 6.54
C LEU A 8 6.96 -17.71 7.78
N SER A 9 6.88 -18.41 8.91
CA SER A 9 6.33 -17.83 10.15
C SER A 9 7.34 -16.95 10.89
N ALA A 10 8.63 -17.30 10.83
CA ALA A 10 9.67 -16.56 11.54
C ALA A 10 9.98 -15.18 10.90
N PHE A 11 9.81 -15.03 9.58
CA PHE A 11 9.99 -13.72 8.93
C PHE A 11 8.82 -12.78 9.23
N ALA A 12 7.58 -13.30 9.27
CA ALA A 12 6.41 -12.52 9.65
C ALA A 12 6.49 -12.07 11.13
N ALA A 13 6.91 -12.96 12.03
CA ALA A 13 7.10 -12.62 13.45
C ALA A 13 8.31 -11.70 13.66
N GLY A 14 9.41 -11.90 12.93
CA GLY A 14 10.61 -11.06 12.99
C GLY A 14 10.40 -9.65 12.43
N PHE A 15 9.57 -9.50 11.40
CA PHE A 15 9.16 -8.19 10.87
C PHE A 15 8.27 -7.41 11.87
N LEU A 16 7.43 -8.11 12.63
CA LEU A 16 6.56 -7.49 13.63
C LEU A 16 7.29 -7.14 14.94
N LEU A 17 8.34 -7.86 15.30
CA LEU A 17 9.08 -7.67 16.56
C LEU A 17 10.42 -6.91 16.41
N GLY A 18 10.94 -6.76 15.19
CA GLY A 18 12.34 -6.40 14.94
C GLY A 18 12.70 -4.93 14.70
N LYS A 19 11.76 -3.99 14.60
CA LYS A 19 12.09 -2.55 14.44
C LYS A 19 11.26 -1.71 15.40
N GLY A 20 11.92 -1.32 16.49
CA GLY A 20 11.37 -0.44 17.50
C GLY A 20 10.86 0.89 16.91
N ARG A 21 9.77 1.38 17.51
CA ARG A 21 9.29 2.77 17.46
C ARG A 21 9.27 3.39 16.06
N GLU A 22 8.36 2.91 15.23
CA GLU A 22 7.88 3.64 14.06
C GLU A 22 6.85 4.68 14.52
N SER A 23 7.26 5.94 14.67
CA SER A 23 6.37 7.08 14.99
C SER A 23 5.23 7.32 13.96
N GLY A 24 5.16 6.51 12.89
CA GLY A 24 4.12 6.52 11.86
C GLY A 24 3.03 5.45 11.99
N ALA A 25 3.26 4.36 12.73
CA ALA A 25 2.30 3.27 12.89
C ALA A 25 1.70 3.19 14.31
N GLU A 26 2.30 3.86 15.30
CA GLU A 26 1.78 3.92 16.66
C GLU A 26 0.34 4.47 16.65
N GLY A 27 -0.60 3.66 17.18
CA GLY A 27 -2.02 4.00 17.29
C GLY A 27 -2.90 3.60 16.10
N PHE A 28 -2.35 3.12 14.98
CA PHE A 28 -3.17 2.63 13.87
C PHE A 28 -3.47 1.13 14.02
N GLN A 29 -4.73 0.79 14.24
CA GLN A 29 -5.19 -0.61 14.29
C GLN A 29 -5.83 -1.00 12.94
N PRO A 30 -5.15 -1.77 12.09
CA PRO A 30 -5.72 -2.18 10.80
C PRO A 30 -6.87 -3.16 10.97
N ALA A 31 -7.97 -2.90 10.26
CA ALA A 31 -9.03 -3.89 10.05
C ALA A 31 -8.65 -4.91 8.96
N ARG A 32 -7.86 -4.48 7.96
CA ARG A 32 -7.35 -5.35 6.89
C ARG A 32 -5.95 -4.92 6.46
N THR A 33 -5.11 -5.87 6.08
CA THR A 33 -3.78 -5.60 5.50
C THR A 33 -3.65 -6.31 4.16
N VAL A 34 -3.13 -5.60 3.16
CA VAL A 34 -2.98 -6.08 1.78
C VAL A 34 -1.55 -5.84 1.34
N LEU A 35 -0.91 -6.86 0.78
CA LEU A 35 0.46 -6.79 0.27
C LEU A 35 0.45 -6.71 -1.25
N LEU A 36 1.04 -5.65 -1.80
CA LEU A 36 1.37 -5.53 -3.22
C LEU A 36 2.89 -5.72 -3.34
N GLY A 37 3.34 -6.73 -4.08
CA GLY A 37 4.77 -7.01 -4.21
C GLY A 37 5.16 -7.60 -5.55
N ALA A 38 6.22 -7.05 -6.16
CA ALA A 38 6.86 -7.63 -7.35
C ALA A 38 8.29 -7.07 -7.52
N GLN A 39 9.24 -7.92 -7.91
CA GLN A 39 10.59 -7.50 -8.33
C GLN A 39 11.30 -6.54 -7.36
N GLY A 40 11.26 -6.84 -6.05
CA GLY A 40 11.91 -6.02 -5.02
C GLY A 40 11.16 -4.74 -4.63
N LYS A 41 10.00 -4.47 -5.25
CA LYS A 41 9.09 -3.39 -4.87
C LYS A 41 8.01 -3.94 -3.95
N THR A 42 7.76 -3.27 -2.84
CA THR A 42 6.77 -3.68 -1.85
C THR A 42 5.92 -2.49 -1.40
N VAL A 43 4.62 -2.67 -1.39
CA VAL A 43 3.67 -1.77 -0.73
C VAL A 43 2.76 -2.58 0.17
N VAL A 44 2.83 -2.32 1.48
CA VAL A 44 1.88 -2.83 2.46
C VAL A 44 0.80 -1.79 2.67
N VAL A 45 -0.44 -2.12 2.37
CA VAL A 45 -1.60 -1.25 2.57
C VAL A 45 -2.39 -1.75 3.76
N ARG A 46 -2.45 -0.95 4.81
CA ARG A 46 -3.21 -1.20 6.01
C ARG A 46 -4.48 -0.34 5.99
N LEU A 47 -5.63 -0.99 5.97
CA LEU A 47 -6.96 -0.37 5.92
C LEU A 47 -7.55 -0.31 7.33
N GLY A 48 -7.96 0.86 7.77
CA GLY A 48 -8.58 1.06 9.08
C GLY A 48 -10.10 0.96 9.03
N ALA A 49 -10.70 0.82 10.20
CA ALA A 49 -12.16 0.95 10.35
C ALA A 49 -12.62 2.38 10.04
N GLY A 50 -13.84 2.53 9.55
CA GLY A 50 -14.44 3.85 9.32
C GLY A 50 -14.77 4.57 10.62
N ASP A 51 -14.65 5.90 10.61
CA ASP A 51 -15.16 6.76 11.66
C ASP A 51 -16.68 6.99 11.51
N GLU A 52 -17.28 7.69 12.48
CA GLU A 52 -18.72 8.02 12.47
C GLU A 52 -19.14 8.89 11.28
N SER A 53 -18.18 9.58 10.65
CA SER A 53 -18.40 10.38 9.45
C SER A 53 -18.23 9.59 8.14
N GLY A 54 -17.91 8.29 8.24
CA GLY A 54 -17.69 7.41 7.10
C GLY A 54 -16.29 7.51 6.48
N ASN A 55 -15.37 8.27 7.07
CA ASN A 55 -13.99 8.34 6.60
C ASN A 55 -13.22 7.10 7.07
N ARG A 56 -12.44 6.51 6.18
CA ARG A 56 -11.65 5.33 6.46
C ARG A 56 -10.17 5.65 6.31
N PRO A 57 -9.38 5.54 7.38
CA PRO A 57 -7.96 5.83 7.32
C PRO A 57 -7.21 4.67 6.65
N MET A 58 -6.15 5.01 5.91
CA MET A 58 -5.25 4.05 5.28
C MET A 58 -3.82 4.41 5.60
N LEU A 59 -3.00 3.40 5.87
CA LEU A 59 -1.56 3.53 6.04
C LEU A 59 -0.84 2.66 5.01
N LEU A 60 -0.09 3.29 4.14
CA LEU A 60 0.79 2.64 3.18
C LEU A 60 2.20 2.62 3.77
N THR A 61 2.85 1.48 3.73
CA THR A 61 4.29 1.36 3.91
C THR A 61 4.91 0.96 2.58
N VAL A 62 5.82 1.78 2.07
CA VAL A 62 6.40 1.68 0.72
C VAL A 62 7.89 1.39 0.83
N GLU A 63 8.37 0.39 0.10
CA GLU A 63 9.79 0.00 0.00
C GLU A 63 10.18 -0.31 -1.44
N GLY A 64 11.39 0.07 -1.84
CA GLY A 64 11.97 -0.28 -3.15
C GLY A 64 11.37 0.45 -4.36
N LEU A 65 10.47 1.42 -4.15
CA LEU A 65 10.06 2.34 -5.21
C LEU A 65 11.13 3.40 -5.42
N LYS A 66 11.29 3.83 -6.67
CA LYS A 66 12.23 4.91 -7.03
C LYS A 66 11.56 6.26 -6.89
N ARG A 67 12.34 7.30 -6.64
CA ARG A 67 11.90 8.68 -6.87
C ARG A 67 11.57 8.88 -8.36
N LEU A 68 10.42 9.49 -8.65
CA LEU A 68 10.00 9.81 -10.01
C LEU A 68 10.47 11.22 -10.40
N PRO A 69 10.59 11.52 -11.71
CA PRO A 69 10.85 12.88 -12.20
C PRO A 69 9.80 13.88 -11.72
N THR A 70 10.17 15.15 -11.66
CA THR A 70 9.25 16.23 -11.29
C THR A 70 8.01 16.23 -12.19
N GLY A 71 6.82 16.24 -11.58
CA GLY A 71 5.52 16.20 -12.26
C GLY A 71 4.90 14.80 -12.33
N ASP A 72 5.71 13.76 -12.19
CA ASP A 72 5.26 12.38 -12.06
C ASP A 72 5.07 12.04 -10.57
N TYR A 73 4.18 11.10 -10.28
CA TYR A 73 3.90 10.65 -8.92
C TYR A 73 3.30 9.24 -8.92
N TYR A 74 3.20 8.63 -7.75
CA TYR A 74 2.49 7.37 -7.59
C TYR A 74 1.03 7.61 -7.22
N THR A 75 0.15 6.82 -7.82
CA THR A 75 -1.30 6.79 -7.51
C THR A 75 -1.64 5.43 -6.93
N LEU A 76 -2.30 5.40 -5.77
CA LEU A 76 -2.95 4.19 -5.26
C LEU A 76 -4.43 4.21 -5.64
N LEU A 77 -4.88 3.16 -6.31
CA LEU A 77 -6.22 3.01 -6.87
C LEU A 77 -6.91 1.78 -6.29
N MET A 78 -8.20 1.91 -5.96
CA MET A 78 -9.09 0.77 -5.77
C MET A 78 -9.54 0.24 -7.13
N THR A 79 -9.64 -1.08 -7.24
CA THR A 79 -10.11 -1.75 -8.45
C THR A 79 -11.44 -2.47 -8.26
N LYS A 80 -12.19 -2.55 -9.36
CA LYS A 80 -13.36 -3.42 -9.49
C LYS A 80 -13.29 -4.12 -10.84
N LYS A 81 -13.39 -5.44 -10.82
CA LYS A 81 -13.17 -6.35 -11.96
C LYS A 81 -11.84 -6.06 -12.65
N GLY A 82 -10.80 -5.81 -11.86
CA GLY A 82 -9.45 -5.48 -12.33
C GLY A 82 -9.27 -4.10 -12.97
N LYS A 83 -10.32 -3.26 -13.01
CA LYS A 83 -10.26 -1.89 -13.53
C LYS A 83 -10.17 -0.87 -12.39
N PRO A 84 -9.34 0.18 -12.49
CA PRO A 84 -9.32 1.24 -11.49
C PRO A 84 -10.63 2.01 -11.51
N VAL A 85 -11.22 2.24 -10.34
CA VAL A 85 -12.55 2.88 -10.21
C VAL A 85 -12.61 3.97 -9.14
N ALA A 86 -11.65 4.01 -8.21
CA ALA A 86 -11.55 5.08 -7.23
C ALA A 86 -10.09 5.32 -6.84
N THR A 87 -9.73 6.58 -6.61
CA THR A 87 -8.41 6.96 -6.11
C THR A 87 -8.40 6.92 -4.58
N CYS A 88 -7.35 6.32 -4.01
CA CYS A 88 -7.09 6.36 -2.56
C CYS A 88 -6.29 7.62 -2.20
N GLY A 89 -5.31 7.95 -3.04
CA GLY A 89 -4.44 9.11 -2.88
C GLY A 89 -3.25 9.03 -3.84
N THR A 90 -2.49 10.13 -3.87
CA THR A 90 -1.24 10.23 -4.63
C THR A 90 -0.08 10.55 -3.68
N PHE A 91 1.14 10.17 -4.06
CA PHE A 91 2.32 10.42 -3.25
C PHE A 91 3.61 10.43 -4.06
N ASN A 92 4.61 11.10 -3.51
CA ASN A 92 5.97 11.09 -4.02
C ASN A 92 6.85 10.22 -3.11
N VAL A 93 7.87 9.59 -3.70
CA VAL A 93 8.86 8.81 -2.97
C VAL A 93 10.08 9.70 -2.69
N GLU A 94 10.51 9.72 -1.42
CA GLU A 94 11.79 10.30 -1.02
C GLU A 94 12.93 9.29 -1.24
N ASP A 95 14.18 9.76 -1.28
CA ASP A 95 15.36 8.88 -1.36
C ASP A 95 15.62 8.20 -0.02
N LYS A 96 14.72 7.29 0.35
CA LYS A 96 14.73 6.46 1.55
C LYS A 96 14.38 5.03 1.17
N ASP A 97 14.97 4.05 1.86
CA ASP A 97 14.68 2.64 1.63
C ASP A 97 13.22 2.29 1.93
N ARG A 98 12.61 3.01 2.89
CA ARG A 98 11.25 2.82 3.38
C ARG A 98 10.61 4.15 3.73
N MET A 99 9.32 4.30 3.41
CA MET A 99 8.51 5.42 3.88
C MET A 99 7.05 5.02 4.16
N ASP A 100 6.39 5.79 5.02
CA ASP A 100 4.98 5.62 5.32
C ASP A 100 4.15 6.79 4.77
N VAL A 101 2.98 6.48 4.21
CA VAL A 101 2.03 7.46 3.67
C VAL A 101 0.65 7.21 4.27
N ARG A 102 0.00 8.26 4.75
CA ARG A 102 -1.35 8.19 5.31
C ARG A 102 -2.36 8.81 4.36
N PHE A 103 -3.47 8.11 4.14
CA PHE A 103 -4.64 8.63 3.43
C PHE A 103 -5.89 8.51 4.30
N SER A 104 -6.92 9.24 3.89
CA SER A 104 -8.28 9.07 4.38
C SER A 104 -9.21 9.04 3.17
N VAL A 105 -10.11 8.07 3.10
CA VAL A 105 -11.07 7.92 1.99
C VAL A 105 -12.50 7.94 2.51
N ALA A 106 -13.44 8.44 1.71
CA ALA A 106 -14.86 8.56 2.09
C ALA A 106 -15.73 7.42 1.54
N TYR A 107 -15.17 6.22 1.35
CA TYR A 107 -15.86 5.06 0.79
C TYR A 107 -15.52 3.76 1.51
N ASP A 108 -16.40 2.78 1.38
CA ASP A 108 -16.18 1.45 1.94
C ASP A 108 -15.32 0.57 1.01
N PHE A 109 -14.21 0.06 1.55
CA PHE A 109 -13.29 -0.85 0.87
C PHE A 109 -13.95 -2.16 0.42
N GLU A 110 -15.01 -2.60 1.08
CA GLU A 110 -15.72 -3.84 0.73
C GLU A 110 -16.40 -3.80 -0.64
N ASN A 111 -16.58 -2.61 -1.22
CA ASN A 111 -17.17 -2.44 -2.55
C ASN A 111 -16.21 -2.74 -3.71
N PHE A 112 -14.95 -3.05 -3.41
CA PHE A 112 -13.84 -3.21 -4.34
C PHE A 112 -13.21 -4.62 -4.21
N ASP A 113 -12.52 -5.06 -5.26
CA ASP A 113 -11.92 -6.40 -5.32
C ASP A 113 -10.40 -6.40 -5.42
N GLY A 114 -9.79 -5.21 -5.43
CA GLY A 114 -8.34 -5.11 -5.52
C GLY A 114 -7.80 -3.71 -5.34
N LEU A 115 -6.47 -3.66 -5.34
CA LEU A 115 -5.65 -2.46 -5.30
C LEU A 115 -4.70 -2.46 -6.49
N MET A 116 -4.42 -1.26 -6.99
CA MET A 116 -3.41 -1.02 -8.02
C MET A 116 -2.56 0.17 -7.62
N LEU A 117 -1.25 -0.03 -7.61
CA LEU A 117 -0.29 1.08 -7.61
C LEU A 117 0.08 1.39 -9.06
N ALA A 118 0.04 2.66 -9.44
CA ALA A 118 0.46 3.12 -10.75
C ALA A 118 1.45 4.28 -10.66
N GLU A 119 2.31 4.42 -11.68
CA GLU A 119 3.05 5.64 -11.97
C GLU A 119 2.16 6.54 -12.81
N TYR A 120 1.72 7.67 -12.25
CA TYR A 120 1.19 8.74 -13.07
C TYR A 120 2.35 9.42 -13.80
N ARG A 121 2.23 9.53 -15.12
CA ARG A 121 3.21 10.23 -15.95
C ARG A 121 2.63 11.52 -16.49
N SER A 122 3.28 12.62 -16.16
CA SER A 122 2.94 13.95 -16.66
C SER A 122 3.04 14.06 -18.18
N SER A 123 3.89 13.25 -18.81
CA SER A 123 4.10 13.24 -20.27
C SER A 123 2.87 12.81 -21.06
N ASP A 124 2.03 11.92 -20.51
CA ASP A 124 0.85 11.40 -21.20
C ASP A 124 -0.44 11.47 -20.39
N HIS A 125 -0.37 12.02 -19.17
CA HIS A 125 -1.50 12.17 -18.24
C HIS A 125 -2.20 10.85 -17.93
N LYS A 126 -1.44 9.75 -17.83
CA LYS A 126 -1.98 8.41 -17.56
C LYS A 126 -1.30 7.74 -16.36
N ASP A 127 -2.09 6.91 -15.70
CA ASP A 127 -1.64 5.95 -14.69
C ASP A 127 -1.12 4.67 -15.37
N HIS A 128 0.16 4.37 -15.19
CA HIS A 128 0.84 3.18 -15.69
C HIS A 128 0.95 2.14 -14.56
N PRO A 129 0.27 0.98 -14.63
CA PRO A 129 0.26 0.00 -13.54
C PRO A 129 1.67 -0.51 -13.19
N VAL A 130 1.98 -0.53 -11.90
CA VAL A 130 3.25 -1.06 -11.36
C VAL A 130 3.02 -2.31 -10.53
N LEU A 131 2.09 -2.26 -9.58
CA LEU A 131 1.76 -3.38 -8.70
C LEU A 131 0.25 -3.56 -8.60
N ARG A 132 -0.19 -4.79 -8.35
CA ARG A 132 -1.60 -5.13 -8.14
C ARG A 132 -1.74 -6.18 -7.05
N ALA A 133 -2.85 -6.13 -6.33
CA ALA A 133 -3.27 -7.19 -5.42
C ALA A 133 -4.81 -7.28 -5.40
N SER A 134 -5.33 -8.46 -5.08
CA SER A 134 -6.75 -8.64 -4.78
C SER A 134 -7.02 -8.34 -3.31
N LEU A 135 -8.26 -7.92 -3.02
CA LEU A 135 -8.74 -7.69 -1.66
C LEU A 135 -9.31 -8.97 -1.07
#